data_AF-K4AMD7-F1
#
_entry.id   AF-K4AMD7-F1
#
_cell.length_a   1.000
_cell.length_b   1.000
_cell.length_c   1.000
_cell.angle_alpha   90.00
_cell.angle_beta   90.00
_cell.angle_gamma   90.00
#
_symmetry.space_group_name_H-M   'P 1'
#
loop_
_entity.id
_entity.type
_entity.pdbx_description
1 polymer ?
#
loop_
_entity_poly.entity_id
_entity_poly.type
_entity_poly.pdbx_seq_one_letter_code
_entity_poly.pdbx_strand_id
1 'polypeptide(L)'
;MPFFGWLVIHGRCWTSNRLRRHGLRDRDDCALCARETWFRILSYIGMPRLTLQVEITFAKWWIQAWKTVTKIRRKGFDSLIWLVAWSIWKERRRVHERLALQPVALASVILEQARLWKPAGFVSLASVLRPKLR
;
A
#
# COMPACT_ATOMS: atom_id res chain seq x y z
N MET A 1 1.33 16.45 0.59
CA MET A 1 0.86 15.19 -0.06
C MET A 1 -0.08 15.36 -1.28
N PRO A 2 -0.26 16.53 -1.95
CA PRO A 2 -1.21 16.61 -3.07
C PRO A 2 -0.73 15.90 -4.35
N PHE A 3 0.58 15.96 -4.63
CA PHE A 3 1.18 15.35 -5.83
C PHE A 3 1.03 13.82 -5.86
N PHE A 4 1.24 13.16 -4.71
CA PHE A 4 1.08 11.71 -4.61
C PHE A 4 -0.38 11.30 -4.80
N GLY A 5 -1.32 12.05 -4.22
CA GLY A 5 -2.74 11.73 -4.38
C GLY A 5 -3.23 11.87 -5.82
N TRP A 6 -2.76 12.88 -6.52
CA TRP A 6 -2.99 13.02 -7.96
C TRP A 6 -2.45 11.83 -8.76
N LEU A 7 -1.22 11.39 -8.49
CA LEU A 7 -0.63 10.23 -9.17
C LEU A 7 -1.41 8.93 -8.91
N VAL A 8 -1.92 8.74 -7.69
CA VAL A 8 -2.74 7.59 -7.32
C VAL A 8 -4.06 7.58 -8.08
N ILE A 9 -4.76 8.71 -8.13
CA ILE A 9 -6.05 8.86 -8.82
C ILE A 9 -5.90 8.62 -10.32
N HIS A 10 -4.84 9.14 -10.93
CA HIS A 10 -4.60 8.97 -12.37
C HIS A 10 -3.99 7.60 -12.74
N GLY A 11 -3.89 6.64 -11.79
CA GLY A 11 -3.27 5.33 -12.02
C GLY A 11 -1.77 5.41 -12.34
N ARG A 12 -1.19 6.59 -12.21
CA ARG A 12 0.17 6.94 -12.61
C ARG A 12 1.23 6.42 -11.64
N CYS A 13 0.82 6.06 -10.42
CA CYS A 13 1.65 5.39 -9.41
C CYS A 13 1.95 3.91 -9.73
N TRP A 14 1.09 3.26 -10.51
CA TRP A 14 1.02 1.79 -10.59
C TRP A 14 1.17 1.20 -11.99
N THR A 15 1.13 2.02 -13.04
CA THR A 15 1.25 1.53 -14.43
C THR A 15 2.70 1.16 -14.79
N SER A 16 3.03 -0.13 -14.82
CA SER A 16 4.17 -0.64 -15.63
C SER A 16 3.97 -0.26 -17.11
N ASN A 17 2.72 -0.08 -17.52
CA ASN A 17 2.29 0.30 -18.87
C ASN A 17 2.86 1.63 -19.43
N ARG A 18 3.46 2.50 -18.61
CA ARG A 18 4.17 3.69 -19.12
C ARG A 18 5.68 3.50 -19.26
N LEU A 19 6.28 2.54 -18.56
CA LEU A 19 7.69 2.17 -18.73
C LEU A 19 7.90 1.40 -20.03
N ARG A 20 6.94 0.55 -20.43
CA ARG A 20 6.96 -0.16 -21.73
C ARG A 20 7.01 0.79 -22.94
N ARG A 21 6.41 1.99 -22.85
CA ARG A 21 6.42 2.99 -23.94
C ARG A 21 7.77 3.72 -24.10
N HIS A 22 8.63 3.67 -23.08
CA HIS A 22 9.94 4.32 -23.09
C HIS A 22 11.11 3.32 -23.11
N GLY A 23 10.85 2.04 -23.43
CA GLY A 23 11.90 1.02 -23.59
C GLY A 23 12.69 0.69 -22.31
N LEU A 24 12.24 1.16 -21.13
CA LEU A 24 12.87 0.86 -19.86
C LEU A 24 12.47 -0.54 -19.42
N ARG A 25 13.47 -1.39 -19.16
CA ARG A 25 13.35 -2.79 -18.76
C ARG A 25 12.36 -2.94 -17.60
N ASP A 26 11.17 -3.43 -17.91
CA ASP A 26 10.12 -3.77 -16.96
C ASP A 26 10.61 -4.99 -16.17
N ARG A 27 11.21 -4.77 -15.00
CA ARG A 27 11.36 -5.86 -14.05
C ARG A 27 10.03 -5.98 -13.30
N ASP A 28 9.23 -6.94 -13.74
CA ASP A 28 7.96 -7.37 -13.14
C ASP A 28 8.04 -7.68 -11.63
N ASP A 29 9.26 -7.80 -11.10
CA ASP A 29 9.59 -7.91 -9.67
C ASP A 29 8.83 -6.91 -8.80
N CYS A 30 8.57 -5.69 -9.30
CA CYS A 30 7.95 -4.65 -8.51
C CYS A 30 6.40 -4.68 -8.49
N ALA A 31 5.76 -5.31 -9.48
CA ALA A 31 4.32 -5.56 -9.45
C ALA A 31 4.01 -6.71 -8.47
N LEU A 32 4.85 -7.74 -8.47
CA LEU A 32 4.78 -8.85 -7.53
C LEU A 32 5.08 -8.39 -6.09
N CYS A 33 6.13 -7.57 -5.90
CA CYS A 33 6.48 -7.03 -4.59
C CYS A 33 5.32 -6.25 -3.96
N ALA A 34 4.68 -5.40 -4.77
CA ALA A 34 3.52 -4.67 -4.31
C ALA A 34 2.33 -5.56 -3.95
N ARG A 35 2.00 -6.54 -4.80
CA ARG A 35 0.89 -7.47 -4.55
C ARG A 35 1.10 -8.23 -3.25
N GLU A 36 2.31 -8.71 -3.01
CA GLU A 36 2.68 -9.44 -1.81
C GLU A 36 2.64 -8.55 -0.56
N THR A 37 3.15 -7.31 -0.63
CA THR A 37 3.04 -6.35 0.48
C THR A 37 1.59 -6.03 0.81
N TRP A 38 0.73 -5.82 -0.20
CA TRP A 38 -0.70 -5.62 -0.01
C TRP A 38 -1.36 -6.84 0.63
N PHE A 39 -1.08 -8.04 0.13
CA PHE A 39 -1.59 -9.29 0.69
C PHE A 39 -1.24 -9.44 2.16
N ARG A 40 0.02 -9.20 2.53
CA ARG A 40 0.48 -9.32 3.92
C ARG A 40 -0.21 -8.34 4.85
N ILE A 41 -0.31 -7.08 4.45
CA ILE A 41 -0.91 -6.02 5.27
C ILE A 41 -2.42 -6.24 5.42
N LEU A 42 -3.11 -6.60 4.34
CA LEU A 42 -4.54 -6.90 4.36
C LEU A 42 -4.86 -8.16 5.16
N SER A 43 -4.01 -9.19 5.07
CA SER A 43 -4.10 -10.39 5.90
C SER A 43 -3.92 -10.05 7.38
N TYR A 44 -2.93 -9.20 7.71
CA TYR A 44 -2.67 -8.76 9.07
C TYR A 44 -3.88 -8.04 9.70
N ILE A 45 -4.58 -7.18 8.97
CA ILE A 45 -5.76 -6.47 9.48
C ILE A 45 -7.04 -7.33 9.46
N GLY A 46 -6.95 -8.58 9.01
CA GLY A 46 -8.06 -9.54 8.94
C GLY A 46 -8.95 -9.42 7.71
N MET A 47 -8.45 -8.83 6.62
CA MET A 47 -9.20 -8.59 5.38
C MET A 47 -8.46 -9.12 4.13
N PRO A 48 -8.00 -10.39 4.11
CA PRO A 48 -7.25 -10.94 2.96
C PRO A 48 -8.08 -10.96 1.66
N ARG A 49 -9.42 -10.97 1.78
CA ARG A 49 -10.34 -10.94 0.63
C ARG A 49 -10.32 -9.63 -0.15
N LEU A 50 -9.74 -8.57 0.42
CA LEU A 50 -9.61 -7.26 -0.23
C LEU A 50 -8.30 -7.16 -1.01
N THR A 51 -7.61 -8.25 -1.28
CA THR A 51 -6.35 -8.21 -2.04
C THR A 51 -6.56 -7.63 -3.44
N LEU A 52 -5.58 -6.84 -3.89
CA LEU A 52 -5.63 -6.20 -5.21
C LEU A 52 -5.71 -7.27 -6.30
N GLN A 53 -6.84 -7.29 -6.99
CA GLN A 53 -7.06 -8.10 -8.19
C GLN A 53 -6.40 -7.42 -9.40
N VAL A 54 -5.90 -8.23 -10.33
CA VAL A 54 -5.04 -7.78 -11.44
C VAL A 54 -5.78 -6.91 -12.46
N GLU A 55 -7.11 -7.04 -12.54
CA GLU A 55 -7.93 -6.45 -13.62
C GLU A 55 -8.50 -5.06 -13.29
N ILE A 56 -8.46 -4.63 -12.02
CA ILE A 56 -9.07 -3.37 -11.57
C ILE A 56 -8.03 -2.30 -11.22
N THR A 57 -8.33 -1.04 -11.51
CA THR A 57 -7.44 0.07 -11.14
C THR A 57 -7.41 0.26 -9.62
N PHE A 58 -6.28 0.73 -9.08
CA PHE A 58 -6.12 0.98 -7.64
C PHE A 58 -7.22 1.86 -7.05
N ALA A 59 -7.64 2.92 -7.74
CA ALA A 59 -8.71 3.79 -7.28
C ALA A 59 -10.06 3.07 -7.20
N LYS A 60 -10.41 2.25 -8.21
CA LYS A 60 -11.62 1.44 -8.21
C LYS A 60 -11.59 0.39 -7.10
N TRP A 61 -10.47 -0.30 -6.95
CA TRP A 61 -10.23 -1.26 -5.88
C TRP A 61 -10.40 -0.62 -4.50
N TRP A 62 -9.77 0.54 -4.26
CA TRP A 62 -9.86 1.21 -2.96
C TRP A 62 -11.31 1.60 -2.65
N ILE A 63 -12.05 2.19 -3.60
CA ILE A 63 -13.47 2.53 -3.38
C ILE A 63 -14.28 1.27 -3.01
N GLN A 64 -14.04 0.15 -3.69
CA GLN A 64 -14.72 -1.12 -3.40
C GLN A 64 -14.34 -1.68 -2.02
N ALA A 65 -13.05 -1.71 -1.70
CA ALA A 65 -12.55 -2.15 -0.39
C ALA A 65 -13.09 -1.27 0.73
N TRP A 66 -13.05 0.05 0.57
CA TRP A 66 -13.56 1.02 1.53
C TRP A 66 -15.05 0.86 1.81
N LYS A 67 -15.87 0.52 0.80
CA LYS A 67 -17.29 0.24 0.98
C LYS A 67 -17.54 -0.96 1.90
N THR A 68 -16.64 -1.96 1.90
CA THR A 68 -16.73 -3.13 2.80
C THR A 68 -16.25 -2.84 4.23
N VAL A 69 -15.51 -1.75 4.45
CA VAL A 69 -14.99 -1.36 5.76
C VAL A 69 -16.08 -0.62 6.55
N THR A 70 -16.24 -0.99 7.83
CA THR A 70 -17.20 -0.36 8.75
C THR A 70 -16.86 1.11 8.97
N LYS A 71 -17.87 1.97 9.18
CA LYS A 71 -17.69 3.43 9.30
C LYS A 71 -16.60 3.84 10.30
N ILE A 72 -16.52 3.14 11.43
CA ILE A 72 -15.56 3.39 12.52
C ILE A 72 -14.10 3.14 12.05
N ARG A 73 -13.88 2.16 11.16
CA ARG A 73 -12.55 1.74 10.71
C ARG A 73 -12.07 2.47 9.45
N ARG A 74 -12.96 3.16 8.72
CA ARG A 74 -12.64 3.81 7.43
C ARG A 74 -11.49 4.79 7.51
N LYS A 75 -11.50 5.69 8.52
CA LYS A 75 -10.43 6.68 8.68
C LYS A 75 -9.07 6.03 8.91
N GLY A 76 -9.01 4.98 9.73
CA GLY A 76 -7.79 4.20 9.95
C GLY A 76 -7.37 3.42 8.70
N PHE A 77 -8.35 2.89 7.97
CA PHE A 77 -8.10 2.15 6.74
C PHE A 77 -7.52 3.06 5.68
N ASP A 78 -8.10 4.23 5.45
CA ASP A 78 -7.60 5.22 4.49
C ASP A 78 -6.19 5.68 4.83
N SER A 79 -5.88 5.94 6.11
CA SER A 79 -4.52 6.25 6.56
C SER A 79 -3.54 5.12 6.26
N LEU A 80 -3.94 3.87 6.49
CA LEU A 80 -3.11 2.69 6.21
C LEU A 80 -2.90 2.52 4.69
N ILE A 81 -3.95 2.63 3.88
CA ILE A 81 -3.86 2.56 2.42
C ILE A 81 -2.88 3.60 1.88
N TRP A 82 -2.96 4.85 2.37
CA TRP A 82 -2.01 5.90 2.01
C TRP A 82 -0.57 5.54 2.39
N LEU A 83 -0.34 5.05 3.61
CA LEU A 83 0.98 4.68 4.10
C LEU A 83 1.59 3.55 3.26
N VAL A 84 0.80 2.52 2.94
CA VAL A 84 1.24 1.40 2.11
C VAL A 84 1.57 1.86 0.70
N ALA A 85 0.66 2.61 0.07
CA ALA A 85 0.86 3.12 -1.29
C ALA A 85 2.09 4.02 -1.37
N TRP A 86 2.29 4.90 -0.38
CA TRP A 86 3.45 5.78 -0.29
C TRP A 86 4.75 4.99 -0.10
N SER A 87 4.77 4.01 0.79
CA SER A 87 5.96 3.18 1.05
C SER A 87 6.35 2.37 -0.18
N ILE A 88 5.39 1.78 -0.90
CA ILE A 88 5.67 1.06 -2.14
C ILE A 88 6.17 2.02 -3.24
N TRP A 89 5.59 3.22 -3.35
CA TRP A 89 6.08 4.23 -4.28
C TRP A 89 7.51 4.68 -3.95
N LYS A 90 7.82 4.86 -2.66
CA LYS A 90 9.17 5.22 -2.19
C LYS A 90 10.18 4.11 -2.53
N GLU A 91 9.79 2.87 -2.33
CA GLU A 91 10.64 1.71 -2.63
C GLU A 91 10.88 1.56 -4.14
N ARG A 92 9.86 1.81 -4.98
CA ARG A 92 10.01 1.89 -6.44
C ARG A 92 11.00 2.96 -6.90
N ARG A 93 11.01 4.10 -6.24
CA ARG A 93 11.99 5.15 -6.53
C ARG A 93 13.42 4.72 -6.13
N ARG A 94 13.55 3.94 -5.05
CA ARG A 94 14.82 3.33 -4.58
C ARG A 94 15.28 2.12 -5.40
N VAL A 95 14.38 1.42 -6.11
CA VAL A 95 14.75 0.36 -7.07
C VAL A 95 15.65 0.93 -8.17
N HIS A 96 15.49 2.21 -8.51
CA HIS A 96 16.40 2.92 -9.42
C HIS A 96 17.84 3.06 -8.85
N GLU A 97 18.01 2.93 -7.53
CA GLU A 97 19.27 2.99 -6.78
C GLU A 97 19.78 1.59 -6.33
N ARG A 98 19.16 0.48 -6.80
CA ARG A 98 19.52 -0.93 -6.50
C ARG A 98 19.41 -1.38 -5.03
N LEU A 99 18.66 -0.67 -4.18
CA LEU A 99 18.51 -1.01 -2.75
C LEU A 99 17.11 -1.52 -2.36
N ALA A 100 16.44 -2.23 -3.27
CA ALA A 100 15.06 -2.64 -3.05
C ALA A 100 14.91 -3.68 -1.92
N LEU A 101 14.13 -3.34 -0.89
CA LEU A 101 13.73 -4.24 0.18
C LEU A 101 12.79 -5.34 -0.34
N GLN A 102 12.94 -6.53 0.23
CA GLN A 102 12.01 -7.65 0.00
C GLN A 102 10.61 -7.31 0.53
N PRO A 103 9.52 -7.84 -0.08
CA PRO A 103 8.14 -7.50 0.26
C PRO A 103 7.80 -7.76 1.74
N VAL A 104 8.42 -8.81 2.32
CA VAL A 104 8.30 -9.19 3.73
C VAL A 104 8.86 -8.10 4.64
N ALA A 105 10.09 -7.65 4.35
CA ALA A 105 10.75 -6.60 5.12
C ALA A 105 9.98 -5.27 5.01
N LEU A 106 9.51 -4.93 3.80
CA LEU A 106 8.72 -3.73 3.57
C LEU A 106 7.40 -3.75 4.35
N ALA A 107 6.68 -4.88 4.36
CA ALA A 107 5.44 -5.02 5.12
C ALA A 107 5.67 -4.84 6.64
N SER A 108 6.75 -5.44 7.17
CA SER A 108 7.14 -5.27 8.58
C SER A 108 7.43 -3.81 8.93
N VAL A 109 8.20 -3.12 8.10
CA VAL A 109 8.51 -1.68 8.28
C VAL A 109 7.25 -0.83 8.24
N ILE A 110 6.33 -1.09 7.30
CA ILE A 110 5.06 -0.35 7.21
C ILE A 110 4.20 -0.56 8.46
N LEU A 111 4.08 -1.80 8.94
CA LEU A 111 3.31 -2.10 10.15
C LEU A 111 3.92 -1.46 11.40
N GLU A 112 5.24 -1.43 11.49
CA GLU A 112 5.95 -0.74 12.58
C GLU A 112 5.74 0.78 12.52
N GLN A 113 5.88 1.40 11.34
CA GLN A 113 5.56 2.81 11.12
C GLN A 113 4.12 3.12 11.53
N ALA A 114 3.16 2.29 11.10
CA ALA A 114 1.75 2.46 11.45
C ALA A 114 1.51 2.40 12.97
N ARG A 115 2.30 1.62 13.72
CA ARG A 115 2.22 1.55 15.19
C ARG A 115 2.82 2.77 15.86
N LEU A 116 3.96 3.27 15.37
CA LEU A 116 4.64 4.46 15.89
C LEU A 116 3.82 5.75 15.66
N TRP A 117 2.82 5.71 14.78
CA TRP A 117 1.92 6.83 14.55
C TRP A 117 0.94 7.08 15.71
N LYS A 118 0.65 6.06 16.53
CA LYS A 118 -0.19 6.21 17.73
C LYS A 118 0.41 7.19 18.75
N PRO A 119 1.67 7.06 19.22
CA PRO A 119 2.29 8.06 20.10
C PRO A 119 2.52 9.40 19.40
N ALA A 120 2.57 9.43 18.06
CA ALA A 120 2.64 10.68 17.28
C ALA A 120 1.27 11.38 17.09
N GLY A 121 0.21 10.94 17.78
CA GLY A 121 -1.12 11.58 17.75
C GLY A 121 -2.08 11.07 16.68
N PHE A 122 -1.68 10.12 15.83
CA PHE A 122 -2.54 9.53 14.79
C PHE A 122 -3.26 8.27 15.31
N VAL A 123 -4.33 8.49 16.06
CA VAL A 123 -5.09 7.43 16.76
C VAL A 123 -5.96 6.58 15.81
N SER A 124 -6.30 7.09 14.61
CA SER A 124 -7.20 6.40 13.68
C SER A 124 -6.71 5.01 13.26
N LEU A 125 -5.40 4.80 13.16
CA LEU A 125 -4.78 3.52 12.79
C LEU A 125 -5.00 2.44 13.86
N ALA A 126 -5.16 2.81 15.13
CA ALA A 126 -5.42 1.87 16.21
C ALA A 126 -6.74 1.10 16.02
N SER A 127 -7.72 1.70 15.31
CA SER A 127 -8.99 1.03 14.99
C SER A 127 -8.86 -0.08 13.94
N VAL A 128 -7.72 -0.15 13.23
CA VAL A 128 -7.51 -1.10 12.12
C VAL A 128 -6.42 -2.11 12.41
N LEU A 129 -5.38 -1.72 13.15
CA LEU A 129 -4.27 -2.60 13.51
C LEU A 129 -4.70 -3.63 14.56
N ARG A 130 -4.40 -4.91 14.31
CA ARG A 130 -4.53 -5.94 15.35
C ARG A 130 -3.51 -5.69 16.47
N PRO A 131 -3.89 -5.89 17.74
CA PRO A 131 -2.94 -5.89 18.84
C PRO A 131 -1.90 -7.01 18.62
N LYS A 132 -0.64 -6.73 18.98
CA LYS A 132 0.40 -7.77 19.00
C LYS A 132 -0.03 -8.79 20.07
N LEU A 133 -0.35 -10.02 19.67
CA LEU A 133 -0.37 -11.13 20.63
C LEU A 133 1.04 -11.19 21.23
N ARG A 134 1.12 -11.04 22.56
CA ARG A 134 2.34 -11.22 23.34
C ARG A 134 2.70 -12.69 23.35
#